data_AF-A0A962YF77-F1
#
_entry.id   AF-A0A962YF77-F1
#
_cell.length_a   1.000
_cell.length_b   1.000
_cell.length_c   1.000
_cell.angle_alpha   90.00
_cell.angle_beta   90.00
_cell.angle_gamma   90.00
#
_symmetry.space_group_name_H-M   'P 1'
#
loop_
_entity.id
_entity.type
_entity.pdbx_description
1 polymer ?
#
loop_
_entity_poly.entity_id
_entity_poly.type
_entity_poly.pdbx_seq_one_letter_code
_entity_poly.pdbx_strand_id
1 'polypeptide(L)'
;MTEYSGPDNTPADTPAELSIAPSRGISSLWLVPLAAALIGAWLVYKHITEQGALITLTFQTASGLEAGQTKVKFKDVEVGTVESVTLDPTLEHILVTARMDRNFTSYLNENTRFWVVRPRVDTTGVSGLNTLISGAYIAIEPGSGDPQRTFQGLESPPITPSDAPGLHLTLIAERAGSLNVGSPVYYKQIKVGRIENRILDMDTQTFKLEVFIEAPYQQLVNTNTRFWNASGVDISVGADGFKIRTESLEALVLGGITFESITTTTAAAPVQNGAQFILFPDQASIGDAAITAKSYVVMHFEDSIRGLNPGAPVEFRGVRLGRVKDISLVYDAETSTISLPVLVELELERISRGISNEQSSLKLLQELVQQGLRAR
;
A
#
# COMPACT_ATOMS: atom_id res chain seq x y z
N MET A 1 -64.51 92.11 -73.01
CA MET A 1 -65.91 91.65 -73.13
C MET A 1 -65.87 90.18 -72.78
N THR A 2 -66.19 89.68 -71.59
CA THR A 2 -67.04 90.06 -70.44
C THR A 2 -66.44 89.29 -69.23
N GLU A 3 -66.04 89.85 -68.09
CA GLU A 3 -66.76 90.52 -66.99
C GLU A 3 -67.75 89.65 -66.19
N TYR A 4 -67.66 89.79 -64.85
CA TYR A 4 -68.62 89.44 -63.77
C TYR A 4 -68.53 88.01 -63.18
N SER A 5 -68.55 87.71 -61.86
CA SER A 5 -68.69 88.47 -60.60
C SER A 5 -68.33 87.58 -59.40
N GLY A 6 -67.91 88.18 -58.26
CA GLY A 6 -67.88 87.49 -56.94
C GLY A 6 -69.27 87.46 -56.29
N PRO A 7 -69.41 87.42 -54.94
CA PRO A 7 -68.47 87.06 -53.86
C PRO A 7 -69.09 86.02 -52.86
N ASP A 8 -68.37 85.56 -51.84
CA ASP A 8 -68.95 85.46 -50.47
C ASP A 8 -67.89 85.29 -49.36
N ASN A 9 -68.22 85.78 -48.17
CA ASN A 9 -67.35 86.04 -47.02
C ASN A 9 -67.51 85.00 -45.88
N THR A 10 -66.39 84.71 -45.19
CA THR A 10 -66.22 84.39 -43.73
C THR A 10 -66.83 83.10 -43.12
N PRO A 11 -66.37 82.61 -41.94
CA PRO A 11 -65.29 83.08 -41.04
C PRO A 11 -64.27 82.02 -40.55
N ALA A 12 -63.20 82.54 -39.93
CA ALA A 12 -62.35 82.02 -38.85
C ALA A 12 -62.22 80.50 -38.60
N ASP A 13 -60.97 80.02 -38.57
CA ASP A 13 -60.59 79.00 -37.59
C ASP A 13 -59.19 79.27 -37.04
N THR A 14 -59.11 79.31 -35.72
CA THR A 14 -57.94 79.56 -34.88
C THR A 14 -56.89 78.46 -35.09
N PRO A 15 -55.58 78.72 -35.07
CA PRO A 15 -54.61 77.63 -35.08
C PRO A 15 -54.73 76.87 -33.74
N ALA A 16 -55.25 75.65 -33.79
CA ALA A 16 -55.24 74.74 -32.66
C ALA A 16 -53.77 74.40 -32.32
N GLU A 17 -53.31 74.91 -31.19
CA GLU A 17 -52.03 74.56 -30.60
C GLU A 17 -52.05 73.08 -30.21
N LEU A 18 -51.33 72.26 -30.98
CA LEU A 18 -51.19 70.82 -30.75
C LEU A 18 -50.38 70.59 -29.46
N SER A 19 -51.09 70.45 -28.34
CA SER A 19 -50.53 69.93 -27.10
C SER A 19 -50.30 68.42 -27.26
N ILE A 20 -49.07 68.05 -27.60
CA ILE A 20 -48.63 66.65 -27.63
C ILE A 20 -48.32 66.25 -26.18
N ALA A 21 -49.27 65.59 -25.52
CA ALA A 21 -49.01 64.94 -24.25
C ALA A 21 -47.99 63.80 -24.44
N PRO A 22 -46.85 63.77 -23.71
CA PRO A 22 -45.89 62.69 -23.85
C PRO A 22 -46.43 61.41 -23.19
N SER A 23 -46.79 60.40 -23.98
CA SER A 23 -47.17 59.09 -23.46
C SER A 23 -45.94 58.35 -22.92
N ARG A 24 -45.64 58.55 -21.64
CA ARG A 24 -44.72 57.71 -20.85
C ARG A 24 -45.44 56.42 -20.44
N GLY A 25 -45.51 55.48 -21.36
CA GLY A 25 -45.82 54.09 -21.06
C GLY A 25 -44.69 53.23 -21.63
N ILE A 26 -44.05 52.42 -20.80
CA ILE A 26 -43.16 51.37 -21.28
C ILE A 26 -44.02 50.48 -22.17
N SER A 27 -43.81 50.57 -23.48
CA SER A 27 -44.62 49.87 -24.46
C SER A 27 -44.56 48.37 -24.21
N SER A 28 -45.71 47.68 -24.30
CA SER A 28 -45.82 46.22 -24.15
C SER A 28 -44.88 45.45 -25.10
N LEU A 29 -44.33 46.11 -26.14
CA LEU A 29 -43.29 45.57 -27.02
C LEU A 29 -41.97 45.24 -26.30
N TRP A 30 -41.69 45.83 -25.12
CA TRP A 30 -40.47 45.53 -24.35
C TRP A 30 -40.56 44.25 -23.50
N LEU A 31 -41.74 43.64 -23.39
CA LEU A 31 -41.93 42.38 -22.66
C LEU A 31 -41.24 41.20 -23.36
N VAL A 32 -41.23 41.19 -24.70
CA VAL A 32 -40.64 40.09 -25.49
C VAL A 32 -39.11 40.04 -25.32
N PRO A 33 -38.34 41.15 -25.47
CA PRO A 33 -36.91 41.17 -25.16
C PRO A 33 -36.59 40.82 -23.70
N LEU A 34 -37.39 41.29 -22.74
CA LEU A 34 -37.20 40.98 -21.33
C LEU A 34 -37.40 39.49 -21.04
N ALA A 35 -38.45 38.89 -21.60
CA ALA A 35 -38.72 37.46 -21.48
C ALA A 35 -37.60 36.63 -22.11
N ALA A 36 -37.11 37.01 -23.30
CA ALA A 36 -35.98 36.36 -23.95
C ALA A 36 -34.70 36.47 -23.10
N ALA A 37 -34.42 37.63 -22.51
CA ALA A 37 -33.28 37.83 -21.61
C ALA A 37 -33.38 36.97 -20.35
N LEU A 38 -34.58 36.85 -19.75
CA LEU A 38 -34.83 35.98 -18.59
C LEU A 38 -34.64 34.50 -18.93
N ILE A 39 -35.12 34.05 -20.10
CA ILE A 39 -34.90 32.67 -20.56
C ILE A 39 -33.39 32.43 -20.80
N GLY A 40 -32.69 33.38 -21.41
CA GLY A 40 -31.24 33.30 -21.61
C GLY A 40 -30.48 33.20 -20.29
N ALA A 41 -30.79 34.09 -19.34
CA ALA A 41 -30.22 34.06 -17.99
C ALA A 41 -30.55 32.75 -17.26
N TRP A 42 -31.77 32.22 -17.41
CA TRP A 42 -32.16 30.94 -16.85
C TRP A 42 -31.42 29.77 -17.48
N LEU A 43 -31.22 29.74 -18.80
CA LEU A 43 -30.44 28.71 -19.49
C LEU A 43 -28.97 28.75 -19.07
N VAL A 44 -28.37 29.93 -18.93
CA VAL A 44 -27.00 30.08 -18.43
C VAL A 44 -26.90 29.61 -16.98
N TYR A 45 -27.83 30.03 -16.12
CA TYR A 45 -27.89 29.58 -14.73
C TYR A 45 -28.06 28.07 -14.63
N LYS A 46 -28.96 27.50 -15.43
CA LYS A 46 -29.20 26.06 -15.52
C LYS A 46 -27.94 25.33 -16.00
N HIS A 47 -27.28 25.80 -17.04
CA HIS A 47 -26.04 25.21 -17.55
C HIS A 47 -24.91 25.23 -16.52
N ILE A 48 -24.77 26.31 -15.75
CA ILE A 48 -23.76 26.42 -14.68
C ILE A 48 -24.12 25.55 -13.47
N THR A 49 -25.41 25.43 -13.12
CA THR A 49 -25.85 24.65 -11.94
C THR A 49 -25.98 23.15 -12.19
N GLU A 50 -26.07 22.72 -13.46
CA GLU A 50 -26.10 21.30 -13.85
C GLU A 50 -24.69 20.72 -14.06
N GLN A 51 -23.67 21.54 -14.29
CA GLN A 51 -22.28 21.10 -14.40
C GLN A 51 -21.72 20.72 -13.03
N GLY A 52 -21.11 19.54 -12.92
CA GLY A 52 -20.41 19.12 -11.71
C GLY A 52 -19.00 19.73 -11.60
N ALA A 53 -18.30 19.42 -10.51
CA ALA A 53 -17.04 20.07 -10.18
C ALA A 53 -15.93 19.79 -11.20
N LEU A 54 -15.17 20.84 -11.53
CA LEU A 54 -13.90 20.71 -12.24
C LEU A 54 -12.79 20.35 -11.26
N ILE A 55 -11.99 19.34 -11.63
CA ILE A 55 -10.80 18.93 -10.90
C ILE A 55 -9.58 18.96 -11.80
N THR A 56 -8.43 19.19 -11.19
CA THR A 56 -7.11 19.14 -11.84
C THR A 56 -6.34 17.95 -11.29
N LEU A 57 -5.92 17.05 -12.18
CA LEU A 57 -5.12 15.88 -11.87
C LEU A 57 -3.72 16.06 -12.45
N THR A 58 -2.69 15.86 -11.62
CA THR A 58 -1.30 15.91 -12.07
C THR A 58 -0.77 14.50 -12.30
N PHE A 59 -0.32 14.21 -13.51
CA PHE A 59 0.30 12.94 -13.93
C PHE A 59 1.71 13.16 -14.49
N GLN A 60 2.51 12.10 -14.59
CA GLN A 60 3.81 12.15 -15.26
C GLN A 60 3.68 12.00 -16.78
N THR A 61 2.64 11.29 -17.26
CA THR A 61 2.44 11.04 -18.69
C THR A 61 0.98 11.17 -19.10
N ALA A 62 0.76 11.66 -20.32
CA ALA A 62 -0.55 11.74 -20.98
C ALA A 62 -0.91 10.44 -21.72
N SER A 63 -0.08 9.40 -21.66
CA SER A 63 -0.23 8.20 -22.49
C SER A 63 -1.60 7.53 -22.29
N GLY A 64 -2.39 7.52 -23.37
CA GLY A 64 -3.73 6.95 -23.43
C GLY A 64 -4.86 7.87 -22.93
N LEU A 65 -4.54 9.10 -22.49
CA LEU A 65 -5.53 10.08 -22.05
C LEU A 65 -5.86 11.05 -23.19
N GLU A 66 -7.15 11.17 -23.50
CA GLU A 66 -7.66 12.01 -24.57
C GLU A 66 -8.78 12.92 -24.06
N ALA A 67 -8.69 14.20 -24.40
CA ALA A 67 -9.70 15.21 -24.10
C ALA A 67 -11.04 14.85 -24.75
N GLY A 68 -12.12 14.91 -23.96
CA GLY A 68 -13.49 14.61 -24.37
C GLY A 68 -13.83 13.12 -24.48
N GLN A 69 -12.83 12.24 -24.56
CA GLN A 69 -13.02 10.78 -24.72
C GLN A 69 -12.77 10.02 -23.42
N THR A 70 -11.69 10.34 -22.72
CA THR A 70 -11.32 9.62 -21.50
C THR A 70 -12.32 9.86 -20.38
N LYS A 71 -12.84 8.77 -19.84
CA LYS A 71 -13.82 8.77 -18.75
C LYS A 71 -13.15 8.64 -17.39
N VAL A 72 -13.75 9.26 -16.37
CA VAL A 72 -13.45 9.00 -14.97
C VAL A 72 -14.47 7.99 -14.45
N LYS A 73 -14.02 6.90 -13.84
CA LYS A 73 -14.87 5.78 -13.41
C LYS A 73 -14.67 5.39 -11.96
N PHE A 74 -15.76 5.17 -11.24
CA PHE A 74 -15.78 4.53 -9.93
C PHE A 74 -16.43 3.16 -10.05
N LYS A 75 -15.72 2.08 -9.71
CA LYS A 75 -16.23 0.69 -9.81
C LYS A 75 -16.91 0.42 -11.18
N ASP A 76 -16.24 0.80 -12.26
CA ASP A 76 -16.70 0.73 -13.67
C ASP A 76 -17.91 1.62 -14.07
N VAL A 77 -18.42 2.44 -13.16
CA VAL A 77 -19.47 3.44 -13.45
C VAL A 77 -18.84 4.76 -13.85
N GLU A 78 -19.29 5.35 -14.96
CA GLU A 78 -18.87 6.70 -15.38
C GLU A 78 -19.34 7.76 -14.37
N VAL A 79 -18.41 8.58 -13.90
CA VAL A 79 -18.63 9.63 -12.90
C VAL A 79 -17.97 10.96 -13.27
N GLY A 80 -17.45 11.06 -14.49
CA GLY A 80 -16.82 12.25 -15.03
C GLY A 80 -16.16 12.02 -16.38
N THR A 81 -15.71 13.10 -17.02
CA THR A 81 -15.03 13.08 -18.32
C THR A 81 -13.85 14.06 -18.32
N VAL A 82 -12.74 13.66 -18.93
CA VAL A 82 -11.58 14.53 -19.15
C VAL A 82 -11.92 15.62 -20.15
N GLU A 83 -11.67 16.88 -19.82
CA GLU A 83 -11.94 18.03 -20.70
C GLU A 83 -10.70 18.48 -21.46
N SER A 84 -9.54 18.45 -20.80
CA SER A 84 -8.27 18.87 -21.40
C SER A 84 -7.09 18.11 -20.80
N VAL A 85 -6.05 17.99 -21.61
CA VAL A 85 -4.75 17.42 -21.25
C VAL A 85 -3.70 18.41 -21.73
N THR A 86 -2.97 19.01 -20.80
CA THR A 86 -1.97 20.04 -21.09
C THR A 86 -0.68 19.76 -20.34
N LEU A 87 0.46 20.19 -20.86
CA LEU A 87 1.69 20.22 -20.06
C LEU A 87 1.61 21.37 -19.06
N ASP A 88 2.19 21.15 -17.88
CA ASP A 88 2.42 22.23 -16.94
C ASP A 88 3.51 23.19 -17.47
N PRO A 89 3.63 24.41 -16.93
CA PRO A 89 4.62 25.39 -17.41
C PRO A 89 6.08 24.94 -17.29
N THR A 90 6.39 23.99 -16.39
CA THR A 90 7.76 23.46 -16.23
C THR A 90 8.09 22.37 -17.25
N LEU A 91 7.07 21.84 -17.95
CA LEU A 91 7.15 20.70 -18.87
C LEU A 91 7.52 19.37 -18.19
N GLU A 92 7.48 19.30 -16.86
CA GLU A 92 7.79 18.09 -16.08
C GLU A 92 6.55 17.22 -15.84
N HIS A 93 5.36 17.83 -15.88
CA HIS A 93 4.11 17.19 -15.51
C HIS A 93 2.99 17.45 -16.51
N ILE A 94 2.04 16.53 -16.56
CA ILE A 94 0.81 16.66 -17.33
C ILE A 94 -0.32 17.06 -16.37
N LEU A 95 -0.97 18.18 -16.70
CA LEU A 95 -2.19 18.64 -16.05
C LEU A 95 -3.39 18.14 -16.84
N VAL A 96 -4.21 17.32 -16.20
CA VAL A 96 -5.45 16.80 -16.76
C VAL A 96 -6.60 17.47 -16.05
N THR A 97 -7.41 18.25 -16.77
CA THR A 97 -8.64 18.81 -16.22
C THR A 97 -9.78 17.87 -16.52
N ALA A 98 -10.50 17.42 -15.49
CA ALA A 98 -11.67 16.56 -15.63
C ALA A 98 -12.89 17.22 -15.00
N ARG A 99 -14.05 17.08 -15.66
CA ARG A 99 -15.34 17.47 -15.12
C ARG A 99 -16.03 16.26 -14.53
N MET A 100 -16.26 16.32 -13.22
CA MET A 100 -16.92 15.28 -12.45
C MET A 100 -18.44 15.49 -12.48
N ASP A 101 -19.19 14.42 -12.25
CA ASP A 101 -20.64 14.51 -12.09
C ASP A 101 -21.00 15.24 -10.79
N ARG A 102 -22.12 15.96 -10.81
CA ARG A 102 -22.60 16.72 -9.65
C ARG A 102 -22.77 15.87 -8.40
N ASN A 103 -23.28 14.64 -8.56
CA ASN A 103 -23.48 13.70 -7.47
C ASN A 103 -22.16 13.16 -6.90
N PHE A 104 -21.06 13.23 -7.66
CA PHE A 104 -19.76 12.75 -7.22
C PHE A 104 -18.93 13.84 -6.51
N THR A 105 -19.40 15.09 -6.52
CA THR A 105 -18.65 16.25 -6.02
C THR A 105 -18.40 16.18 -4.50
N SER A 106 -19.27 15.52 -3.74
CA SER A 106 -19.11 15.30 -2.29
C SER A 106 -18.07 14.24 -1.92
N TYR A 107 -17.59 13.47 -2.90
CA TYR A 107 -16.58 12.42 -2.71
C TYR A 107 -15.17 12.89 -3.12
N LEU A 108 -15.03 14.17 -3.48
CA LEU A 108 -13.77 14.80 -3.86
C LEU A 108 -13.12 15.46 -2.64
N ASN A 109 -12.43 14.65 -1.84
CA ASN A 109 -11.80 15.02 -0.57
C ASN A 109 -10.29 14.76 -0.59
N GLU A 110 -9.53 15.34 0.34
CA GLU A 110 -8.06 15.22 0.44
C GLU A 110 -7.50 13.81 0.18
N ASN A 111 -8.11 12.76 0.74
CA ASN A 111 -7.64 11.37 0.60
C ASN A 111 -8.25 10.62 -0.62
N THR A 112 -8.85 11.34 -1.56
CA THR A 112 -9.40 10.75 -2.79
C THR A 112 -8.27 10.43 -3.76
N ARG A 113 -8.21 9.18 -4.20
CA ARG A 113 -7.14 8.70 -5.08
C ARG A 113 -7.65 8.59 -6.51
N PHE A 114 -6.79 8.92 -7.45
CA PHE A 114 -7.04 8.79 -8.88
C PHE A 114 -5.89 8.01 -9.50
N TRP A 115 -6.17 7.12 -10.45
CA TRP A 115 -5.12 6.44 -11.21
C TRP A 115 -5.53 6.14 -12.64
N VAL A 116 -4.55 6.03 -13.52
CA VAL A 116 -4.81 5.64 -14.92
C VAL A 116 -4.85 4.12 -15.04
N VAL A 117 -5.93 3.60 -15.62
CA VAL A 117 -6.05 2.20 -16.00
C VAL A 117 -5.81 2.08 -17.50
N ARG A 118 -4.76 1.34 -17.87
CA ARG A 118 -4.32 1.11 -19.26
C ARG A 118 -4.42 -0.39 -19.60
N PRO A 119 -4.63 -0.75 -20.89
CA PRO A 119 -4.51 -2.14 -21.33
C PRO A 119 -3.11 -2.66 -21.03
N ARG A 120 -3.00 -3.84 -20.41
CA ARG A 120 -1.73 -4.53 -20.18
C ARG A 120 -1.80 -5.94 -20.74
N VAL A 121 -0.70 -6.37 -21.35
CA VAL A 121 -0.51 -7.76 -21.79
C VAL A 121 0.54 -8.37 -20.87
N ASP A 122 0.08 -9.13 -19.89
CA ASP A 122 0.96 -9.86 -18.96
C ASP A 122 1.07 -11.33 -19.40
N THR A 123 2.21 -11.97 -19.10
CA THR A 123 2.51 -13.36 -19.49
C THR A 123 1.70 -14.42 -18.74
N THR A 124 0.93 -14.03 -17.72
CA THR A 124 0.09 -14.89 -16.86
C THR A 124 -1.42 -14.71 -17.09
N GLY A 125 -1.82 -13.80 -17.97
CA GLY A 125 -3.23 -13.56 -18.32
C GLY A 125 -3.45 -12.19 -18.97
N VAL A 126 -4.59 -12.02 -19.66
CA VAL A 126 -4.96 -10.75 -20.29
C VAL A 126 -5.86 -9.96 -19.35
N SER A 127 -5.39 -8.83 -18.83
CA SER A 127 -6.19 -7.90 -18.01
C SER A 127 -6.54 -6.65 -18.83
N GLY A 128 -7.75 -6.10 -18.65
CA GLY A 128 -8.16 -4.88 -19.34
C GLY A 128 -8.62 -5.04 -20.80
N LEU A 129 -9.18 -6.18 -21.21
CA LEU A 129 -9.73 -6.37 -22.57
C LEU A 129 -10.75 -5.29 -22.99
N ASN A 130 -11.53 -4.75 -22.04
CA ASN A 130 -12.43 -3.62 -22.33
C ASN A 130 -11.69 -2.35 -22.80
N THR A 131 -10.44 -2.16 -22.38
CA THR A 131 -9.63 -0.99 -22.76
C THR A 131 -8.98 -1.12 -24.13
N LEU A 132 -8.95 -2.31 -24.75
CA LEU A 132 -8.55 -2.46 -26.15
C LEU A 132 -9.55 -1.79 -27.12
N ILE A 133 -10.81 -1.69 -26.71
CA ILE A 133 -11.89 -1.09 -27.51
C ILE A 133 -12.18 0.34 -27.04
N SER A 134 -12.21 0.58 -25.73
CA SER A 134 -12.60 1.88 -25.14
C SER A 134 -11.45 2.81 -24.77
N GLY A 135 -10.19 2.40 -24.93
CA GLY A 135 -9.02 3.17 -24.53
C GLY A 135 -8.77 3.17 -23.02
N ALA A 136 -7.76 3.92 -22.57
CA ALA A 136 -7.46 4.09 -21.15
C ALA A 136 -8.52 4.96 -20.47
N TYR A 137 -8.73 4.74 -19.17
CA TYR A 137 -9.64 5.53 -18.34
C TYR A 137 -8.99 5.89 -17.01
N ILE A 138 -9.53 6.89 -16.34
CA ILE A 138 -9.09 7.29 -15.00
C ILE A 138 -10.04 6.62 -14.01
N ALA A 139 -9.52 5.83 -13.09
CA ALA A 139 -10.28 5.32 -11.96
C ALA A 139 -10.17 6.28 -10.78
N ILE A 140 -11.24 6.37 -10.00
CA ILE A 140 -11.31 7.14 -8.75
C ILE A 140 -11.60 6.21 -7.58
N GLU A 141 -11.07 6.53 -6.42
CA GLU A 141 -11.42 5.94 -5.14
C GLU A 141 -11.67 7.05 -4.11
N PRO A 142 -12.92 7.22 -3.64
CA PRO A 142 -13.27 8.21 -2.63
C PRO A 142 -12.49 8.02 -1.32
N GLY A 143 -12.03 9.14 -0.77
CA GLY A 143 -11.44 9.19 0.58
C GLY A 143 -12.24 10.07 1.54
N SER A 144 -11.75 10.15 2.76
CA SER A 144 -12.21 11.10 3.78
C SER A 144 -11.35 12.38 3.79
N GLY A 145 -11.77 13.38 4.56
CA GLY A 145 -11.03 14.64 4.73
C GLY A 145 -11.78 15.83 4.13
N ASP A 146 -11.08 16.97 4.04
CA ASP A 146 -11.66 18.21 3.57
C ASP A 146 -11.87 18.21 2.04
N PRO A 147 -12.84 18.99 1.51
CA PRO A 147 -13.08 19.06 0.07
C PRO A 147 -11.86 19.58 -0.71
N GLN A 148 -11.46 18.84 -1.73
CA GLN A 148 -10.30 19.17 -2.57
C GLN A 148 -10.65 19.13 -4.06
N ARG A 149 -9.90 19.88 -4.87
CA ARG A 149 -10.09 19.97 -6.34
C ARG A 149 -8.83 19.69 -7.15
N THR A 150 -7.67 19.65 -6.51
CA THR A 150 -6.39 19.34 -7.14
C THR A 150 -5.88 18.03 -6.56
N PHE A 151 -5.50 17.07 -7.39
CA PHE A 151 -5.05 15.76 -6.94
C PHE A 151 -3.80 15.33 -7.68
N GLN A 152 -2.95 14.58 -6.99
CA GLN A 152 -1.88 13.84 -7.64
C GLN A 152 -2.45 12.52 -8.16
N GLY A 153 -2.33 12.30 -9.47
CA GLY A 153 -2.73 11.07 -10.10
C GLY A 153 -1.65 9.99 -9.96
N LEU A 154 -2.06 8.79 -9.59
CA LEU A 154 -1.18 7.62 -9.53
C LEU A 154 -1.06 7.00 -10.93
N GLU A 155 0.16 6.64 -11.33
CA GLU A 155 0.40 6.03 -12.64
C GLU A 155 0.00 4.55 -12.70
N SER A 156 -0.22 3.93 -11.55
CA SER A 156 -0.63 2.54 -11.39
C SER A 156 -1.74 2.43 -10.36
N PRO A 157 -2.66 1.45 -10.55
CA PRO A 157 -3.70 1.17 -9.57
C PRO A 157 -3.08 0.80 -8.22
N PRO A 158 -3.71 1.22 -7.11
CA PRO A 158 -3.41 0.62 -5.82
C PRO A 158 -3.65 -0.90 -5.92
N ILE A 159 -2.74 -1.68 -5.36
CA ILE A 159 -2.73 -3.14 -5.52
C ILE A 159 -3.89 -3.81 -4.78
N THR A 160 -4.35 -3.15 -3.73
CA THR A 160 -5.52 -3.55 -2.95
C THR A 160 -6.39 -2.31 -2.76
N PRO A 161 -7.69 -2.39 -3.11
CA PRO A 161 -8.66 -1.34 -2.76
C PRO A 161 -8.71 -1.14 -1.24
N SER A 162 -8.91 0.09 -0.78
CA SER A 162 -9.01 0.37 0.67
C SER A 162 -10.26 -0.24 1.33
N ASP A 163 -11.24 -0.66 0.54
CA ASP A 163 -12.45 -1.36 1.00
C ASP A 163 -12.37 -2.89 0.88
N ALA A 164 -11.22 -3.44 0.44
CA ALA A 164 -11.05 -4.87 0.31
C ALA A 164 -11.12 -5.55 1.69
N PRO A 165 -12.03 -6.53 1.90
CA PRO A 165 -12.13 -7.22 3.17
C PRO A 165 -10.90 -8.10 3.40
N GLY A 166 -10.22 -7.88 4.52
CA GLY A 166 -9.00 -8.61 4.87
C GLY A 166 -8.26 -8.02 6.06
N LEU A 167 -7.02 -8.43 6.20
CA LEU A 167 -6.11 -8.04 7.28
C LEU A 167 -4.82 -7.47 6.70
N HIS A 168 -4.52 -6.23 7.07
CA HIS A 168 -3.26 -5.56 6.75
C HIS A 168 -2.25 -5.77 7.88
N LEU A 169 -1.04 -6.18 7.55
CA LEU A 169 0.05 -6.48 8.45
C LEU A 169 1.32 -5.76 8.01
N THR A 170 2.25 -5.55 8.95
CA THR A 170 3.60 -5.12 8.62
C THR A 170 4.60 -6.20 9.01
N LEU A 171 5.36 -6.69 8.03
CA LEU A 171 6.43 -7.64 8.28
C LEU A 171 7.77 -6.92 8.27
N ILE A 172 8.57 -7.14 9.30
CA ILE A 172 9.91 -6.56 9.46
C ILE A 172 10.94 -7.61 9.05
N ALA A 173 11.82 -7.26 8.12
CA ALA A 173 12.87 -8.13 7.61
C ALA A 173 14.22 -7.42 7.62
N GLU A 174 15.29 -8.12 8.00
CA GLU A 174 16.66 -7.59 7.84
C GLU A 174 17.06 -7.46 6.37
N ARG A 175 16.51 -8.31 5.51
CA ARG A 175 16.79 -8.33 4.06
C ARG A 175 15.50 -8.60 3.29
N ALA A 176 15.25 -7.85 2.23
CA ALA A 176 14.09 -8.07 1.37
C ALA A 176 14.23 -9.30 0.45
N GLY A 177 15.46 -9.69 0.09
CA GLY A 177 15.70 -10.79 -0.85
C GLY A 177 14.98 -10.59 -2.20
N SER A 178 14.33 -11.63 -2.69
CA SER A 178 13.51 -11.65 -3.92
C SER A 178 12.10 -11.07 -3.75
N LEU A 179 11.72 -10.63 -2.56
CA LEU A 179 10.36 -10.19 -2.26
C LEU A 179 10.11 -8.79 -2.79
N ASN A 180 9.12 -8.64 -3.66
CA ASN A 180 8.73 -7.38 -4.28
C ASN A 180 7.27 -7.06 -4.00
N VAL A 181 6.90 -5.81 -4.28
CA VAL A 181 5.49 -5.40 -4.31
C VAL A 181 4.73 -6.32 -5.28
N GLY A 182 3.62 -6.90 -4.83
CA GLY A 182 2.84 -7.91 -5.55
C GLY A 182 3.27 -9.36 -5.31
N SER A 183 4.41 -9.63 -4.65
CA SER A 183 4.81 -11.00 -4.30
C SER A 183 3.72 -11.69 -3.46
N PRO A 184 3.43 -12.98 -3.73
CA PRO A 184 2.34 -13.71 -3.08
C PRO A 184 2.65 -14.04 -1.62
N VAL A 185 1.59 -14.08 -0.81
CA VAL A 185 1.60 -14.68 0.53
C VAL A 185 0.84 -15.99 0.49
N TYR A 186 1.44 -17.04 1.03
CA TYR A 186 0.91 -18.40 1.03
C TYR A 186 0.56 -18.86 2.44
N TYR A 187 -0.48 -19.69 2.52
CA TYR A 187 -0.75 -20.56 3.65
C TYR A 187 -0.92 -21.98 3.12
N LYS A 188 -0.08 -22.92 3.56
CA LYS A 188 -0.08 -24.31 3.08
C LYS A 188 -0.14 -24.41 1.55
N GLN A 189 0.72 -23.64 0.86
CA GLN A 189 0.83 -23.56 -0.60
C GLN A 189 -0.37 -22.92 -1.34
N ILE A 190 -1.38 -22.44 -0.62
CA ILE A 190 -2.51 -21.70 -1.20
C ILE A 190 -2.19 -20.21 -1.11
N LYS A 191 -2.31 -19.48 -2.22
CA LYS A 191 -2.16 -18.01 -2.22
C LYS A 191 -3.33 -17.39 -1.46
N VAL A 192 -3.03 -16.67 -0.39
CA VAL A 192 -4.00 -16.05 0.51
C VAL A 192 -3.84 -14.53 0.64
N GLY A 193 -2.81 -13.97 -0.01
CA GLY A 193 -2.51 -12.55 0.11
C GLY A 193 -1.35 -12.12 -0.78
N ARG A 194 -0.86 -10.91 -0.53
CA ARG A 194 0.21 -10.27 -1.31
C ARG A 194 0.91 -9.16 -0.53
N ILE A 195 2.13 -8.84 -0.95
CA ILE A 195 2.85 -7.64 -0.49
C ILE A 195 2.27 -6.41 -1.21
N GLU A 196 1.84 -5.41 -0.46
CA GLU A 196 1.29 -4.15 -0.96
C GLU A 196 2.37 -3.09 -1.14
N ASN A 197 3.35 -3.06 -0.23
CA ASN A 197 4.38 -2.04 -0.21
C ASN A 197 5.69 -2.58 0.40
N ARG A 198 6.81 -1.93 0.06
CA ARG A 198 8.13 -2.22 0.60
C ARG A 198 8.88 -0.92 0.87
N ILE A 199 9.16 -0.68 2.14
CA ILE A 199 9.84 0.52 2.61
C ILE A 199 11.16 0.08 3.28
N LEU A 200 12.26 0.73 2.92
CA LEU A 200 13.52 0.61 3.65
C LEU A 200 13.54 1.69 4.73
N ASP A 201 13.56 1.28 5.98
CA ASP A 201 13.74 2.16 7.12
C ASP A 201 15.23 2.48 7.26
N MET A 202 15.60 3.73 7.00
CA MET A 202 17.00 4.16 6.94
C MET A 202 17.69 4.18 8.30
N ASP A 203 16.92 4.35 9.38
CA ASP A 203 17.46 4.44 10.74
C ASP A 203 17.80 3.05 11.28
N THR A 204 16.89 2.09 11.07
CA THR A 204 17.07 0.72 11.54
C THR A 204 17.77 -0.18 10.52
N GLN A 205 17.93 0.28 9.28
CA GLN A 205 18.41 -0.51 8.13
C GLN A 205 17.59 -1.79 7.89
N THR A 206 16.31 -1.78 8.25
CA THR A 206 15.37 -2.91 8.06
C THR A 206 14.34 -2.60 6.99
N PHE A 207 13.81 -3.66 6.37
CA PHE A 207 12.69 -3.56 5.44
C PHE A 207 11.37 -3.73 6.18
N LYS A 208 10.45 -2.78 5.98
CA LYS A 208 9.04 -2.88 6.35
C LYS A 208 8.24 -3.28 5.11
N LEU A 209 7.64 -4.45 5.15
CA LEU A 209 6.78 -4.99 4.10
C LEU A 209 5.34 -4.86 4.55
N GLU A 210 4.55 -4.05 3.86
CA GLU A 210 3.11 -3.98 4.10
C GLU A 210 2.46 -5.13 3.34
N VAL A 211 1.67 -5.93 4.05
CA VAL A 211 1.13 -7.20 3.56
C VAL A 211 -0.36 -7.23 3.78
N PHE A 212 -1.09 -7.65 2.76
CA PHE A 212 -2.54 -7.87 2.84
C PHE A 212 -2.86 -9.36 2.75
N ILE A 213 -3.65 -9.83 3.72
CA ILE A 213 -4.22 -11.17 3.77
C ILE A 213 -5.71 -11.06 3.49
N GLU A 214 -6.17 -11.69 2.42
CA GLU A 214 -7.55 -11.60 1.94
C GLU A 214 -8.53 -12.32 2.89
N ALA A 215 -9.77 -11.81 3.00
CA ALA A 215 -10.85 -12.58 3.60
C ALA A 215 -11.16 -13.83 2.73
N PRO A 216 -11.46 -14.99 3.33
CA PRO A 216 -11.64 -15.24 4.76
C PRO A 216 -10.35 -15.63 5.52
N TYR A 217 -9.20 -15.64 4.85
CA TYR A 217 -7.94 -16.18 5.37
C TYR A 217 -7.32 -15.38 6.53
N GLN A 218 -7.76 -14.13 6.76
CA GLN A 218 -7.35 -13.34 7.92
C GLN A 218 -7.49 -14.08 9.26
N GLN A 219 -8.45 -14.99 9.38
CA GLN A 219 -8.71 -15.77 10.60
C GLN A 219 -7.59 -16.78 10.93
N LEU A 220 -6.72 -17.07 9.96
CA LEU A 220 -5.57 -17.96 10.12
C LEU A 220 -4.39 -17.26 10.80
N VAL A 221 -4.41 -15.92 10.91
CA VAL A 221 -3.35 -15.13 11.52
C VAL A 221 -3.71 -14.80 12.97
N ASN A 222 -2.78 -15.11 13.86
CA ASN A 222 -2.88 -14.88 15.30
C ASN A 222 -1.52 -14.52 15.89
N THR A 223 -1.47 -14.22 17.18
CA THR A 223 -0.22 -13.84 17.89
C THR A 223 0.90 -14.88 17.82
N ASN A 224 0.57 -16.16 17.57
CA ASN A 224 1.53 -17.25 17.45
C ASN A 224 1.94 -17.53 16.00
N THR A 225 1.48 -16.71 15.05
CA THR A 225 1.84 -16.83 13.65
C THR A 225 3.29 -16.43 13.43
N ARG A 226 3.98 -17.18 12.58
CA ARG A 226 5.34 -16.91 12.14
C ARG A 226 5.37 -16.88 10.62
N PHE A 227 6.04 -15.88 10.07
CA PHE A 227 6.17 -15.65 8.64
C PHE A 227 7.62 -15.92 8.24
N TRP A 228 7.84 -16.63 7.14
CA TRP A 228 9.19 -16.80 6.59
C TRP A 228 9.19 -16.62 5.08
N ASN A 229 10.36 -16.31 4.55
CA ASN A 229 10.57 -16.25 3.12
C ASN A 229 10.54 -17.67 2.54
N ALA A 230 9.64 -17.92 1.60
CA ALA A 230 9.50 -19.20 0.89
C ALA A 230 10.36 -19.26 -0.39
N SER A 231 11.19 -18.24 -0.63
CA SER A 231 12.03 -18.13 -1.82
C SER A 231 13.35 -18.87 -1.63
N GLY A 232 13.65 -19.80 -2.52
CA GLY A 232 14.91 -20.52 -2.56
C GLY A 232 14.79 -22.01 -2.28
N VAL A 233 15.89 -22.74 -2.43
CA VAL A 233 15.99 -24.17 -2.12
C VAL A 233 16.62 -24.30 -0.74
N ASP A 234 15.86 -24.80 0.24
CA ASP A 234 16.41 -25.15 1.54
C ASP A 234 17.05 -26.55 1.45
N ILE A 235 18.38 -26.57 1.55
CA ILE A 235 19.18 -27.79 1.59
C ILE A 235 19.80 -27.88 2.98
N SER A 236 19.31 -28.81 3.79
CA SER A 236 19.90 -29.11 5.09
C SER A 236 20.59 -30.48 5.07
N VAL A 237 21.79 -30.52 5.64
CA VAL A 237 22.59 -31.73 5.82
C VAL A 237 22.68 -31.99 7.31
N GLY A 238 22.07 -33.08 7.76
CA GLY A 238 22.10 -33.50 9.16
C GLY A 238 22.71 -34.89 9.33
N ALA A 239 22.81 -35.35 10.57
CA ALA A 239 23.24 -36.73 10.89
C ALA A 239 22.31 -37.79 10.25
N ASP A 240 21.05 -37.44 9.96
CA ASP A 240 20.06 -38.28 9.27
C ASP A 240 20.24 -38.32 7.74
N GLY A 241 21.22 -37.62 7.18
CA GLY A 241 21.44 -37.47 5.74
C GLY A 241 20.90 -36.16 5.15
N PHE A 242 20.64 -36.16 3.84
CA PHE A 242 20.19 -34.99 3.09
C PHE A 242 18.68 -34.80 3.21
N LYS A 243 18.24 -33.63 3.69
CA LYS A 243 16.83 -33.20 3.64
C LYS A 243 16.72 -32.04 2.66
N ILE A 244 15.97 -32.26 1.59
CA ILE A 244 15.68 -31.22 0.59
C ILE A 244 14.20 -30.86 0.75
N ARG A 245 13.93 -29.60 1.09
CA ARG A 245 12.56 -29.06 1.13
C ARG A 245 12.37 -28.14 -0.06
N THR A 246 11.55 -28.57 -1.01
CA THR A 246 11.17 -27.76 -2.16
C THR A 246 9.82 -27.12 -1.91
N GLU A 247 9.78 -25.79 -1.88
CA GLU A 247 8.53 -25.03 -1.92
C GLU A 247 7.86 -25.13 -3.30
N SER A 248 6.67 -24.55 -3.46
CA SER A 248 5.97 -24.51 -4.76
C SER A 248 6.89 -24.01 -5.88
N LEU A 249 6.83 -24.64 -7.06
CA LEU A 249 7.64 -24.26 -8.22
C LEU A 249 7.45 -22.79 -8.62
N GLU A 250 6.26 -22.24 -8.36
CA GLU A 250 5.95 -20.80 -8.55
C GLU A 250 6.70 -19.91 -7.55
N ALA A 251 6.79 -20.34 -6.28
CA ALA A 251 7.50 -19.62 -5.21
C ALA A 251 9.03 -19.64 -5.43
N LEU A 252 9.56 -20.68 -6.07
CA LEU A 252 10.97 -20.74 -6.46
C LEU A 252 11.34 -19.69 -7.53
N VAL A 253 10.40 -19.31 -8.40
CA VAL A 253 10.65 -18.40 -9.53
C VAL A 253 10.28 -16.94 -9.20
N LEU A 254 9.16 -16.71 -8.54
CA LEU A 254 8.64 -15.36 -8.25
C LEU A 254 8.90 -14.90 -6.81
N GLY A 255 9.40 -15.79 -5.97
CA GLY A 255 9.49 -15.58 -4.52
C GLY A 255 8.14 -15.52 -3.84
N GLY A 256 8.14 -15.57 -2.51
CA GLY A 256 6.91 -15.44 -1.74
C GLY A 256 7.12 -15.50 -0.24
N ILE A 257 6.09 -15.13 0.51
CA ILE A 257 6.05 -15.26 1.96
C ILE A 257 5.12 -16.42 2.29
N THR A 258 5.46 -17.23 3.26
CA THR A 258 4.54 -18.24 3.81
C THR A 258 4.46 -18.10 5.32
N PHE A 259 3.39 -18.61 5.91
CA PHE A 259 3.21 -18.55 7.36
C PHE A 259 2.51 -19.77 7.94
N GLU A 260 2.74 -19.97 9.22
CA GLU A 260 2.10 -21.00 10.04
C GLU A 260 1.91 -20.49 11.46
N SER A 261 0.83 -20.96 12.12
CA SER A 261 0.59 -20.69 13.53
C SER A 261 1.18 -21.81 14.38
N ILE A 262 2.11 -21.46 15.27
CA ILE A 262 2.73 -22.43 16.17
C ILE A 262 1.74 -22.76 17.28
N THR A 263 1.51 -24.06 17.48
CA THR A 263 0.71 -24.54 18.62
C THR A 263 1.54 -24.38 19.90
N THR A 264 1.13 -23.47 20.77
CA THR A 264 1.71 -23.30 22.11
C THR A 264 0.68 -23.63 23.18
N THR A 265 1.12 -23.82 24.42
CA THR A 265 0.23 -24.10 25.57
C THR A 265 -0.72 -22.93 25.87
N THR A 266 -0.40 -21.73 25.38
CA THR A 266 -1.20 -20.51 25.57
C THR A 266 -2.11 -20.26 24.37
N ALA A 267 -3.38 -19.94 24.63
CA ALA A 267 -4.34 -19.62 23.58
C ALA A 267 -3.86 -18.41 22.74
N ALA A 268 -3.79 -18.60 21.41
CA ALA A 268 -3.40 -17.54 20.48
C ALA A 268 -4.57 -16.57 20.26
N ALA A 269 -4.31 -15.27 20.39
CA ALA A 269 -5.32 -14.23 20.13
C ALA A 269 -5.34 -13.84 18.65
N PRO A 270 -6.52 -13.53 18.06
CA PRO A 270 -6.58 -12.95 16.73
C PRO A 270 -5.90 -11.58 16.71
N VAL A 271 -5.29 -11.23 15.59
CA VAL A 271 -4.62 -9.93 15.42
C VAL A 271 -5.51 -8.93 14.66
N GLN A 272 -5.21 -7.64 14.85
CA GLN A 272 -5.90 -6.53 14.20
C GLN A 272 -5.03 -5.93 13.08
N ASN A 273 -5.64 -5.08 12.25
CA ASN A 273 -4.93 -4.33 11.21
C ASN A 273 -3.75 -3.55 11.78
N GLY A 274 -2.62 -3.57 11.06
CA GLY A 274 -1.37 -2.93 11.47
C GLY A 274 -0.53 -3.76 12.44
N ALA A 275 -0.92 -4.99 12.76
CA ALA A 275 -0.10 -5.88 13.57
C ALA A 275 1.26 -6.15 12.90
N GLN A 276 2.32 -6.15 13.71
CA GLN A 276 3.68 -6.30 13.26
C GLN A 276 4.22 -7.70 13.54
N PHE A 277 4.91 -8.28 12.58
CA PHE A 277 5.58 -9.57 12.71
C PHE A 277 7.01 -9.51 12.15
N ILE A 278 7.87 -10.39 12.63
CA ILE A 278 9.19 -10.61 12.03
C ILE A 278 9.03 -11.57 10.86
N LEU A 279 9.66 -11.23 9.73
CA LEU A 279 9.83 -12.13 8.60
C LEU A 279 11.17 -12.86 8.73
N PHE A 280 11.10 -14.17 8.97
CA PHE A 280 12.29 -15.01 9.06
C PHE A 280 12.88 -15.30 7.67
N PRO A 281 14.22 -15.47 7.57
CA PRO A 281 14.86 -15.84 6.31
C PRO A 281 14.37 -17.17 5.73
N ASP A 282 14.04 -18.13 6.60
CA ASP A 282 13.61 -19.49 6.26
C ASP A 282 12.83 -20.12 7.43
N GLN A 283 12.26 -21.31 7.21
CA GLN A 283 11.49 -22.02 8.23
C GLN A 283 12.35 -22.50 9.40
N ALA A 284 13.61 -22.91 9.15
CA ALA A 284 14.50 -23.43 10.17
C ALA A 284 14.87 -22.37 11.21
N SER A 285 14.99 -21.11 10.78
CA SER A 285 15.28 -19.93 11.59
C SER A 285 14.18 -19.60 12.62
N ILE A 286 12.96 -20.10 12.46
CA ILE A 286 11.84 -19.87 13.39
C ILE A 286 12.12 -20.53 14.75
N GLY A 287 12.68 -21.75 14.73
CA GLY A 287 12.99 -22.50 15.95
C GLY A 287 14.01 -21.80 16.84
N ASP A 288 14.99 -21.13 16.23
CA ASP A 288 16.08 -20.41 16.92
C ASP A 288 15.61 -19.08 17.56
N ALA A 289 14.43 -18.59 17.20
CA ALA A 289 13.87 -17.31 17.66
C ALA A 289 12.70 -17.46 18.65
N ALA A 290 12.08 -18.64 18.75
CA ALA A 290 10.99 -18.91 19.68
C ALA A 290 11.44 -19.11 21.15
N ILE A 291 12.74 -18.99 21.42
CA ILE A 291 13.36 -19.27 22.72
C ILE A 291 13.87 -17.96 23.30
N THR A 292 13.11 -17.41 24.24
CA THR A 292 13.28 -16.04 24.75
C THR A 292 14.41 -15.93 25.77
N ALA A 293 14.75 -17.01 26.50
CA ALA A 293 15.87 -16.99 27.45
C ALA A 293 17.09 -17.72 26.87
N LYS A 294 18.05 -16.94 26.38
CA LYS A 294 19.34 -17.40 25.89
C LYS A 294 20.38 -17.16 26.96
N SER A 295 20.99 -18.22 27.48
CA SER A 295 22.09 -18.10 28.44
C SER A 295 23.41 -18.13 27.70
N TYR A 296 24.27 -17.14 27.93
CA TYR A 296 25.59 -17.08 27.32
C TYR A 296 26.65 -17.61 28.27
N VAL A 297 27.48 -18.53 27.78
CA VAL A 297 28.62 -19.07 28.54
C VAL A 297 29.87 -19.02 27.70
N VAL A 298 31.02 -18.87 28.36
CA VAL A 298 32.33 -18.92 27.71
C VAL A 298 32.98 -20.24 28.05
N MET A 299 33.41 -20.97 27.04
CA MET A 299 34.18 -22.20 27.17
C MET A 299 35.62 -21.91 26.75
N HIS A 300 36.57 -22.19 27.64
CA HIS A 300 38.00 -22.08 27.34
C HIS A 300 38.51 -23.46 26.92
N PHE A 301 39.09 -23.53 25.73
CA PHE A 301 39.71 -24.75 25.21
C PHE A 301 41.23 -24.61 25.26
N GLU A 302 41.90 -25.64 25.78
CA GLU A 302 43.37 -25.76 25.77
C GLU A 302 43.86 -26.49 24.50
N ASP A 303 42.98 -27.29 23.88
CA ASP A 303 43.25 -28.07 22.68
C ASP A 303 42.77 -27.37 21.39
N SER A 304 43.13 -27.94 20.24
CA SER A 304 42.71 -27.44 18.94
C SER A 304 41.20 -27.57 18.73
N ILE A 305 40.53 -26.45 18.46
CA ILE A 305 39.12 -26.41 18.03
C ILE A 305 38.97 -26.46 16.50
N ARG A 306 39.95 -27.04 15.78
CA ARG A 306 39.91 -27.10 14.31
C ARG A 306 38.62 -27.76 13.83
N GLY A 307 37.85 -27.03 13.02
CA GLY A 307 36.56 -27.48 12.50
C GLY A 307 35.35 -26.93 13.26
N LEU A 308 35.56 -26.28 14.41
CA LEU A 308 34.53 -25.54 15.11
C LEU A 308 34.29 -24.19 14.41
N ASN A 309 33.04 -23.91 14.08
CA ASN A 309 32.62 -22.67 13.42
C ASN A 309 31.47 -22.00 14.19
N PRO A 310 31.31 -20.67 14.11
CA PRO A 310 30.07 -20.01 14.52
C PRO A 310 28.85 -20.71 13.91
N GLY A 311 27.84 -20.99 14.74
CA GLY A 311 26.64 -21.76 14.40
C GLY A 311 26.74 -23.27 14.69
N ALA A 312 27.92 -23.82 15.00
CA ALA A 312 28.07 -25.24 15.32
C ALA A 312 27.18 -25.64 16.53
N PRO A 313 26.49 -26.79 16.50
CA PRO A 313 25.59 -27.19 17.58
C PRO A 313 26.39 -27.53 18.84
N VAL A 314 25.87 -27.12 19.99
CA VAL A 314 26.35 -27.59 21.30
C VAL A 314 25.39 -28.66 21.79
N GLU A 315 25.91 -29.84 22.07
CA GLU A 315 25.11 -31.01 22.38
C GLU A 315 25.51 -31.64 23.73
N PHE A 316 24.53 -32.23 24.40
CA PHE A 316 24.76 -33.09 25.55
C PHE A 316 24.07 -34.43 25.33
N ARG A 317 24.87 -35.51 25.30
CA ARG A 317 24.37 -36.87 25.04
C ARG A 317 23.49 -36.98 23.78
N GLY A 318 23.87 -36.27 22.71
CA GLY A 318 23.15 -36.26 21.43
C GLY A 318 21.91 -35.35 21.39
N VAL A 319 21.66 -34.56 22.45
CA VAL A 319 20.59 -33.55 22.46
C VAL A 319 21.19 -32.18 22.28
N ARG A 320 20.78 -31.43 21.25
CA ARG A 320 21.18 -30.04 21.04
C ARG A 320 20.68 -29.17 22.20
N LEU A 321 21.62 -28.52 22.86
CA LEU A 321 21.41 -27.58 23.97
C LEU A 321 21.70 -26.13 23.58
N GLY A 322 22.27 -25.88 22.40
CA GLY A 322 22.63 -24.54 21.99
C GLY A 322 23.48 -24.52 20.72
N ARG A 323 24.23 -23.43 20.55
CA ARG A 323 25.15 -23.26 19.43
C ARG A 323 26.33 -22.36 19.78
N VAL A 324 27.43 -22.51 19.05
CA VAL A 324 28.57 -21.59 19.10
C VAL A 324 28.14 -20.25 18.50
N LYS A 325 28.35 -19.16 19.23
CA LYS A 325 28.03 -17.81 18.76
C LYS A 325 29.26 -17.11 18.19
N ASP A 326 30.39 -17.23 18.86
CA ASP A 326 31.64 -16.59 18.44
C ASP A 326 32.86 -17.39 18.92
N ILE A 327 33.97 -17.25 18.19
CA ILE A 327 35.26 -17.86 18.51
C ILE A 327 36.31 -16.75 18.44
N SER A 328 36.93 -16.44 19.57
CA SER A 328 37.93 -15.38 19.67
C SER A 328 39.27 -15.95 20.12
N LEU A 329 40.37 -15.42 19.57
CA LEU A 329 41.74 -15.70 20.02
C LEU A 329 42.20 -14.53 20.87
N VAL A 330 42.40 -14.76 22.17
CA VAL A 330 42.80 -13.71 23.10
C VAL A 330 44.20 -13.98 23.58
N TYR A 331 45.11 -13.06 23.27
CA TYR A 331 46.46 -13.03 23.83
C TYR A 331 46.49 -12.12 25.05
N ASP A 332 46.81 -12.68 26.20
CA ASP A 332 47.07 -11.93 27.42
C ASP A 332 48.56 -11.57 27.48
N ALA A 333 48.85 -10.27 27.34
CA ALA A 333 50.21 -9.74 27.31
C ALA A 333 50.93 -9.81 28.67
N GLU A 334 50.19 -9.85 29.79
CA GLU A 334 50.77 -9.90 31.13
C GLU A 334 51.19 -11.33 31.48
N THR A 335 50.37 -12.31 31.11
CA THR A 335 50.65 -13.72 31.36
C THR A 335 51.37 -14.42 30.20
N SER A 336 51.52 -13.75 29.06
CA SER A 336 52.04 -14.31 27.80
C SER A 336 51.30 -15.58 27.37
N THR A 337 50.02 -15.69 27.73
CA THR A 337 49.20 -16.85 27.40
C THR A 337 48.23 -16.55 26.27
N ILE A 338 48.06 -17.54 25.40
CA ILE A 338 47.05 -17.52 24.35
C ILE A 338 45.89 -18.36 24.87
N SER A 339 44.71 -17.74 24.98
CA SER A 339 43.48 -18.44 25.31
C SER A 339 42.49 -18.35 24.15
N LEU A 340 41.65 -19.37 24.04
CA LEU A 340 40.67 -19.50 22.97
C LEU A 340 39.26 -19.54 23.57
N PRO A 341 38.73 -18.38 24.04
CA PRO A 341 37.37 -18.30 24.50
C PRO A 341 36.39 -18.54 23.34
N VAL A 342 35.55 -19.55 23.52
CA VAL A 342 34.41 -19.83 22.64
C VAL A 342 33.16 -19.37 23.34
N LEU A 343 32.47 -18.39 22.75
CA LEU A 343 31.19 -17.91 23.24
C LEU A 343 30.09 -18.84 22.75
N VAL A 344 29.32 -19.38 23.67
CA VAL A 344 28.22 -20.31 23.41
C VAL A 344 26.90 -19.71 23.87
N GLU A 345 25.90 -19.84 23.01
CA GLU A 345 24.50 -19.55 23.30
C GLU A 345 23.80 -20.86 23.69
N LEU A 346 23.32 -20.98 24.92
CA LEU A 346 22.61 -22.14 25.46
C LEU A 346 21.12 -21.88 25.66
N GLU A 347 20.32 -22.88 25.31
CA GLU A 347 18.86 -22.96 25.44
C GLU A 347 18.49 -23.78 26.68
N LEU A 348 18.86 -23.30 27.88
CA LEU A 348 18.75 -24.08 29.11
C LEU A 348 17.30 -24.41 29.52
N GLU A 349 16.31 -23.66 29.00
CA GLU A 349 14.88 -23.96 29.20
C GLU A 349 14.47 -25.36 28.71
N ARG A 350 15.22 -25.95 27.76
CA ARG A 350 14.97 -27.32 27.27
C ARG A 350 15.34 -28.40 28.28
N ILE A 351 16.26 -28.11 29.20
CA ILE A 351 16.78 -29.05 30.18
C ILE A 351 15.85 -29.13 31.40
N SER A 352 15.21 -28.01 31.74
CA SER A 352 14.45 -27.86 32.98
C SER A 352 13.00 -27.45 32.70
N ARG A 353 12.14 -28.41 32.34
CA ARG A 353 10.69 -28.19 32.43
C ARG A 353 10.34 -27.79 33.88
N GLY A 354 10.06 -26.51 34.11
CA GLY A 354 9.65 -25.98 35.41
C GLY A 354 10.64 -25.02 36.09
N ILE A 355 11.82 -24.76 35.52
CA ILE A 355 12.70 -23.69 35.99
C ILE A 355 12.55 -22.51 35.02
N SER A 356 11.79 -21.52 35.44
CA SER A 356 11.41 -20.34 34.65
C SER A 356 12.33 -19.13 34.85
N ASN A 357 13.49 -19.31 35.49
CA ASN A 357 14.43 -18.22 35.76
C ASN A 357 15.85 -18.61 35.29
N GLU A 358 16.44 -17.76 34.45
CA GLU A 358 17.81 -17.86 33.93
C GLU A 358 18.84 -18.12 35.05
N GLN A 359 18.71 -17.44 36.19
CA GLN A 359 19.63 -17.58 37.32
C GLN A 359 19.62 -19.00 37.89
N SER A 360 18.47 -19.66 37.94
CA SER A 360 18.33 -21.03 38.43
C SER A 360 18.91 -22.04 37.44
N SER A 361 18.74 -21.79 36.14
CA SER A 361 19.33 -22.61 35.07
C SER A 361 20.86 -22.52 35.04
N LEU A 362 21.42 -21.31 35.23
CA LEU A 362 22.86 -21.12 35.36
C LEU A 362 23.43 -21.78 36.62
N LYS A 363 22.70 -21.75 37.74
CA LYS A 363 23.09 -22.44 38.97
C LYS A 363 23.14 -23.96 38.78
N LEU A 364 22.15 -24.56 38.10
CA LEU A 364 22.17 -25.98 37.75
C LEU A 364 23.39 -26.31 36.87
N LEU A 365 23.69 -25.46 35.87
CA LEU A 365 24.87 -25.66 35.02
C LEU A 365 26.18 -25.61 35.83
N GLN A 366 26.30 -24.69 36.78
CA GLN A 366 27.44 -24.61 37.70
C GLN A 366 27.56 -25.88 38.57
N GLU A 367 26.46 -26.40 39.12
CA GLU A 367 26.43 -27.64 39.88
C GLU A 367 26.88 -28.83 39.02
N LEU A 368 26.42 -28.92 37.77
CA LEU A 368 26.85 -29.96 36.84
C LEU A 368 28.36 -29.85 36.50
N VAL A 369 28.88 -28.63 36.36
CA VAL A 369 30.33 -28.40 36.18
C VAL A 369 31.10 -28.86 37.42
N GLN A 370 30.61 -28.59 38.64
CA GLN A 370 31.24 -29.10 39.86
C GLN A 370 31.20 -30.64 39.93
N GLN A 371 30.16 -31.26 39.39
CA GLN A 371 30.03 -32.72 39.25
C GLN A 371 30.83 -33.31 38.07
N GLY A 372 31.57 -32.49 37.33
CA GLY A 372 32.49 -32.95 36.29
C GLY A 372 32.01 -32.74 34.85
N LEU A 373 30.92 -32.01 34.62
CA LEU A 373 30.56 -31.58 33.26
C LEU A 373 31.69 -30.72 32.67
N ARG A 374 32.18 -31.11 31.49
CA ARG A 374 33.24 -30.40 30.77
C ARG A 374 32.86 -30.34 29.29
N ALA A 375 33.20 -29.23 28.64
CA ALA A 375 33.18 -29.13 27.18
C ALA A 375 34.36 -29.95 26.61
N ARG A 376 34.16 -30.56 25.45
CA ARG A 376 35.15 -31.37 24.74
C ARG A 376 35.02 -31.16 23.26
#